data_AF-A0AAU6XIA1-F1
#
_entry.id   AF-A0AAU6XIA1-F1
#
_cell.length_a   1.000
_cell.length_b   1.000
_cell.length_c   1.000
_cell.angle_alpha   90.00
_cell.angle_beta   90.00
_cell.angle_gamma   90.00
#
_symmetry.space_group_name_H-M   'P 1'
#
loop_
_entity.id
_entity.type
_entity.pdbx_description
1 polymer ?
#
loop_
_entity_poly.entity_id
_entity_poly.type
_entity_poly.pdbx_seq_one_letter_code
_entity_poly.pdbx_strand_id
1 'polypeptide(L)'
;MQLPEDQIRAGHIPADLYRQIPPSTDLRRVVIVQEAPRSYKGPIVLTLVVLTGSVALLLVIAFVVQVVAGAAIGVLSATGGLSYTINRTSKRKTRKSK
;
A
#
# COMPACT_ATOMS: atom_id res chain seq x y z
N MET A 1 -23.85 2.25 -3.56
CA MET A 1 -24.35 1.22 -4.49
C MET A 1 -24.86 0.06 -3.64
N GLN A 2 -26.16 -0.22 -3.63
CA GLN A 2 -26.69 -1.43 -2.98
C GLN A 2 -26.14 -2.64 -3.73
N LEU A 3 -25.58 -3.60 -3.00
CA LEU A 3 -24.95 -4.74 -3.66
C LEU A 3 -26.04 -5.60 -4.31
N PRO A 4 -25.75 -6.25 -5.46
CA PRO A 4 -26.67 -7.17 -6.11
C PRO A 4 -27.22 -8.24 -5.16
N GLU A 5 -26.41 -8.67 -4.18
CA GLU A 5 -26.80 -9.64 -3.15
C GLU A 5 -28.00 -9.19 -2.30
N ASP A 6 -28.14 -7.89 -2.04
CA ASP A 6 -29.26 -7.35 -1.24
C ASP A 6 -30.58 -7.40 -2.03
N GLN A 7 -30.53 -7.20 -3.35
CA GLN A 7 -31.70 -7.31 -4.22
C GLN A 7 -32.16 -8.75 -4.39
N ILE A 8 -31.20 -9.69 -4.48
CA ILE A 8 -31.49 -11.12 -4.55
C ILE A 8 -32.06 -11.62 -3.21
N ARG A 9 -31.54 -11.15 -2.07
CA ARG A 9 -32.09 -11.43 -0.73
C ARG A 9 -33.50 -10.85 -0.52
N ALA A 10 -33.82 -9.75 -1.20
CA ALA A 10 -35.16 -9.15 -1.20
C ALA A 10 -36.17 -9.91 -2.09
N GLY A 11 -35.79 -11.05 -2.69
CA GLY A 11 -36.66 -11.84 -3.57
C GLY A 11 -36.88 -11.20 -4.93
N HIS A 12 -36.07 -10.19 -5.29
CA HIS A 12 -36.13 -9.58 -6.62
C HIS A 12 -35.43 -10.49 -7.62
N ILE A 13 -36.17 -10.97 -8.62
CA ILE A 13 -35.63 -11.75 -9.72
C ILE A 13 -34.96 -10.77 -10.70
N PRO A 14 -33.64 -10.92 -10.99
CA PRO A 14 -32.94 -10.03 -11.90
C PRO A 14 -33.62 -9.99 -13.28
N ALA A 15 -33.74 -8.80 -13.87
CA ALA A 15 -34.38 -8.60 -15.18
C ALA A 15 -33.73 -9.44 -16.30
N ASP A 16 -32.43 -9.73 -16.17
CA ASP A 16 -31.70 -10.57 -17.12
C ASP A 16 -32.10 -12.05 -17.03
N LEU A 17 -32.56 -12.50 -15.86
CA LEU A 17 -33.07 -13.86 -15.68
C LEU A 17 -34.43 -14.04 -16.35
N TYR A 18 -35.29 -13.01 -16.32
CA TYR A 18 -36.58 -13.03 -17.03
C TYR A 18 -36.43 -13.27 -18.53
N ARG A 19 -35.36 -12.78 -19.15
CA ARG A 19 -35.08 -12.98 -20.58
C ARG A 19 -34.63 -14.41 -20.92
N GLN A 20 -34.18 -15.17 -19.93
CA GLN A 20 -33.74 -16.55 -20.10
C GLN A 20 -34.85 -17.57 -19.82
N ILE A 21 -35.99 -17.12 -19.26
CA ILE A 21 -37.14 -17.98 -19.00
C ILE A 21 -37.94 -18.15 -20.29
N PRO A 22 -38.22 -19.39 -20.75
CA PRO A 22 -39.04 -19.61 -21.92
C PRO A 22 -40.44 -19.00 -21.76
N PRO A 23 -41.01 -18.40 -22.81
CA PRO A 23 -42.27 -17.63 -22.73
C PRO A 23 -43.51 -18.46 -22.35
N SER A 24 -43.41 -19.80 -22.35
CA SER A 24 -44.48 -20.72 -21.94
C SER A 24 -44.31 -21.29 -20.53
N THR A 25 -43.31 -20.83 -19.77
CA THR A 25 -43.00 -21.34 -18.42
C THR A 25 -43.76 -20.54 -17.36
N ASP A 26 -44.51 -21.23 -16.50
CA ASP A 26 -45.21 -20.63 -15.37
C ASP A 26 -44.20 -20.14 -14.31
N LEU A 27 -44.10 -18.83 -14.16
CA LEU A 27 -43.22 -18.14 -13.22
C LEU A 27 -43.47 -18.53 -11.76
N ARG A 28 -44.68 -19.01 -11.41
CA ARG A 28 -45.02 -19.46 -10.05
C ARG A 28 -44.38 -20.81 -9.70
N ARG A 29 -43.82 -21.52 -10.69
CA ARG A 29 -43.21 -22.85 -10.54
C ARG A 29 -41.71 -22.88 -10.85
N VAL A 30 -41.10 -21.73 -11.11
CA VAL A 30 -39.67 -21.64 -11.42
C VAL A 30 -38.87 -21.63 -10.12
N VAL A 31 -37.96 -22.60 -9.97
CA VAL A 31 -36.98 -22.64 -8.88
C VAL A 31 -35.66 -22.09 -9.42
N ILE A 32 -35.25 -20.92 -8.95
CA ILE A 32 -33.97 -20.32 -9.30
C ILE A 32 -32.92 -20.83 -8.31
N VAL A 33 -32.09 -21.76 -8.76
CA VAL A 33 -30.95 -22.24 -7.97
C VAL A 33 -29.79 -21.29 -8.19
N GLN A 34 -29.35 -20.60 -7.14
CA GLN A 34 -28.12 -19.83 -7.21
C GLN A 34 -26.92 -20.78 -7.22
N GLU A 35 -26.20 -20.83 -8.34
CA GLU A 35 -24.93 -21.54 -8.43
C GLU A 35 -23.91 -20.82 -7.54
N ALA A 36 -23.21 -21.57 -6.68
CA ALA A 36 -22.13 -21.00 -5.87
C ALA A 36 -21.07 -20.39 -6.81
N PRO A 37 -20.44 -19.26 -6.44
CA PRO A 37 -19.42 -18.63 -7.27
C PRO A 37 -18.36 -19.64 -7.70
N ARG A 38 -18.20 -19.84 -9.02
CA ARG A 38 -17.27 -20.83 -9.57
C ARG A 38 -15.81 -20.60 -9.18
N SER A 39 -15.46 -19.40 -8.71
CA SER A 39 -14.10 -19.07 -8.34
C SER A 39 -14.01 -17.88 -7.38
N TYR A 40 -13.42 -18.12 -6.21
CA TYR A 40 -13.03 -17.09 -5.24
C TYR A 40 -11.62 -16.52 -5.48
N LYS A 41 -11.00 -16.84 -6.63
CA LYS A 41 -9.61 -16.43 -6.91
C LYS A 41 -9.45 -14.92 -7.02
N GLY A 42 -10.46 -14.18 -7.48
CA GLY A 42 -10.39 -12.72 -7.66
C GLY A 42 -10.03 -11.98 -6.36
N PRO A 43 -10.81 -12.11 -5.28
CA PRO A 43 -10.50 -11.49 -4.00
C PRO A 43 -9.16 -11.92 -3.40
N ILE A 44 -8.79 -13.20 -3.55
CA ILE A 44 -7.53 -13.75 -3.01
C ILE A 44 -6.31 -13.18 -3.73
N VAL A 45 -6.37 -13.06 -5.06
CA VAL A 45 -5.28 -12.47 -5.84
C VAL A 45 -5.15 -10.99 -5.51
N LEU A 46 -6.27 -10.28 -5.33
CA LEU A 46 -6.27 -8.87 -4.97
C LEU A 46 -5.56 -8.63 -3.63
N THR A 47 -5.88 -9.43 -2.60
CA THR A 47 -5.23 -9.28 -1.29
C THR A 47 -3.74 -9.58 -1.36
N LEU A 48 -3.34 -10.62 -2.10
CA LEU A 48 -1.93 -10.95 -2.31
C LEU A 48 -1.16 -9.81 -3.00
N VAL A 49 -1.71 -9.25 -4.07
CA VAL A 49 -1.09 -8.14 -4.80
C VAL A 49 -0.91 -6.92 -3.92
N VAL A 50 -1.93 -6.56 -3.13
CA VAL A 50 -1.87 -5.41 -2.21
C VAL A 50 -0.82 -5.63 -1.13
N LEU A 51 -0.77 -6.81 -0.52
CA LEU A 51 0.20 -7.13 0.53
C LEU A 51 1.63 -7.11 -0.01
N THR A 52 1.90 -7.85 -1.07
CA THR A 52 3.24 -7.93 -1.66
C THR A 52 3.69 -6.58 -2.20
N GLY A 53 2.80 -5.83 -2.87
CA GLY A 53 3.08 -4.49 -3.37
C GLY A 53 3.39 -3.49 -2.24
N SER A 54 2.65 -3.55 -1.13
CA SER A 54 2.89 -2.67 0.02
C SER A 54 4.23 -2.96 0.68
N VAL A 55 4.58 -4.25 0.87
CA VAL A 55 5.89 -4.64 1.42
C VAL A 55 7.02 -4.19 0.50
N ALA A 56 6.90 -4.42 -0.80
CA ALA A 56 7.89 -3.99 -1.78
C ALA A 56 8.07 -2.46 -1.76
N LEU A 57 6.97 -1.70 -1.69
CA LEU A 57 7.01 -0.24 -1.60
C LEU A 57 7.77 0.23 -0.35
N LEU A 58 7.51 -0.37 0.81
CA LEU A 58 8.21 -0.03 2.05
C LEU A 58 9.72 -0.33 1.96
N LEU A 59 10.09 -1.45 1.33
CA LEU A 59 11.50 -1.78 1.10
C LEU A 59 12.18 -0.78 0.18
N VAL A 60 11.51 -0.33 -0.89
CA VAL A 60 12.04 0.70 -1.80
C VAL A 60 12.27 2.01 -1.05
N ILE A 61 11.31 2.44 -0.22
CA ILE A 61 11.45 3.66 0.59
C ILE A 61 12.63 3.53 1.55
N ALA A 62 12.72 2.41 2.28
CA ALA A 62 13.81 2.16 3.21
C ALA A 62 15.18 2.18 2.50
N PHE A 63 15.27 1.54 1.33
CA PHE A 63 16.48 1.53 0.51
C PHE A 63 16.90 2.94 0.08
N VAL A 64 15.97 3.75 -0.42
CA VAL A 64 16.25 5.14 -0.82
C VAL A 64 16.76 5.96 0.37
N VAL A 65 16.13 5.83 1.54
CA VAL A 65 16.57 6.51 2.77
C VAL A 65 17.99 6.08 3.16
N GLN A 66 18.31 4.80 3.09
CA GLN A 66 19.65 4.29 3.38
C GLN A 66 20.70 4.85 2.41
N VAL A 67 20.39 4.91 1.11
CA VAL A 67 21.29 5.49 0.10
C VAL A 67 21.57 6.96 0.41
N VAL A 68 20.54 7.75 0.71
CA VAL A 68 20.69 9.18 1.06
C VAL A 68 21.49 9.35 2.34
N ALA A 69 21.19 8.57 3.38
CA ALA A 69 21.92 8.62 4.65
C ALA A 69 23.39 8.23 4.46
N GLY A 70 23.66 7.16 3.71
CA GLY A 70 25.02 6.70 3.38
C GLY A 70 25.79 7.74 2.58
N ALA A 71 25.17 8.39 1.60
CA ALA A 71 25.79 9.47 0.84
C ALA A 71 26.12 10.67 1.74
N ALA A 72 25.21 11.08 2.62
CA ALA A 72 25.44 12.18 3.56
C ALA A 72 26.60 11.89 4.51
N ILE A 73 26.64 10.68 5.10
CA ILE A 73 27.75 10.23 5.95
C ILE A 73 29.06 10.18 5.15
N GLY A 74 29.03 9.67 3.91
CA GLY A 74 30.20 9.62 3.04
C GLY A 74 30.79 11.00 2.77
N VAL A 75 29.94 11.99 2.45
CA VAL A 75 30.38 13.38 2.22
C VAL A 75 30.90 14.03 3.50
N LEU A 76 30.20 13.85 4.64
CA LEU A 76 30.64 14.39 5.92
C LEU A 76 31.94 13.74 6.41
N SER A 77 32.12 12.45 6.15
CA SER A 77 33.37 11.75 6.46
C SER A 77 34.51 12.22 5.55
N ALA A 78 34.25 12.47 4.27
CA ALA A 78 35.23 13.01 3.33
C ALA A 78 35.59 14.48 3.62
N THR A 79 34.65 15.29 4.12
CA THR A 79 34.88 16.71 4.46
C THR A 79 35.26 16.94 5.93
N GLY A 80 35.04 15.96 6.81
CA GLY A 80 35.37 15.97 8.24
C GLY A 80 36.87 15.96 8.56
N GLY A 81 37.74 15.83 7.57
CA GLY A 81 39.18 16.09 7.70
C GLY A 81 39.58 17.57 7.60
N LEU A 82 38.70 18.46 7.09
CA LEU A 82 39.06 19.87 6.84
C LEU A 82 38.61 20.85 7.94
N SER A 83 37.72 20.42 8.86
CA SER A 83 37.11 21.32 9.87
C SER A 83 37.75 21.28 11.26
N TYR A 84 38.85 20.52 11.46
CA TYR A 84 39.62 20.54 12.72
C TYR A 84 40.90 21.39 12.65
N THR A 85 41.01 22.30 11.67
CA THR A 85 42.05 23.35 11.66
C THR A 85 41.49 24.74 12.00
N ILE A 86 40.42 24.82 12.81
CA ILE A 86 40.08 26.08 13.47
C ILE A 86 41.11 26.34 14.57
N ASN A 87 42.15 27.07 14.13
CA ASN A 87 43.21 27.73 14.85
C ASN A 87 42.91 27.95 16.35
N ARG A 88 43.56 27.15 17.21
CA ARG A 88 43.62 27.37 18.65
C ARG A 88 44.41 28.66 18.90
N THR A 89 43.77 29.82 18.74
CA THR A 89 44.31 31.09 19.24
C THR A 89 44.31 31.04 20.76
N SER A 90 45.42 30.52 21.30
CA SER A 90 45.81 30.65 22.70
C SER A 90 45.83 32.14 23.06
N LYS A 91 44.73 32.67 23.62
CA LYS A 91 44.78 33.93 24.35
C LYS A 91 45.55 33.68 25.64
N ARG A 92 46.88 33.81 25.57
CA ARG A 92 47.79 33.92 26.71
C ARG A 92 47.37 35.16 27.52
N LYS A 93 46.54 34.96 28.53
CA LYS A 93 46.14 35.98 29.51
C LYS A 93 47.41 36.35 30.29
N THR A 94 48.09 37.42 29.87
CA THR A 94 49.22 38.00 30.59
C THR A 94 48.77 38.39 31.99
N ARG A 95 49.29 37.65 32.98
CA ARG A 95 49.19 37.95 34.41
C ARG A 95 50.03 39.22 34.66
N LYS A 96 49.40 40.39 34.66
CA LYS A 96 50.04 41.60 35.22
C LYS A 96 49.93 41.50 36.74
N SER A 97 51.06 41.20 37.37
CA SER A 97 51.34 41.52 38.76
C SER A 97 51.56 43.03 38.87
N LYS A 98 50.82 43.68 39.76
CA LYS A 98 51.25 44.84 40.51
C LYS A 98 50.45 44.92 41.80
#